data_AF-A0A3R9J4D5-F1
#
_entry.id   AF-A0A3R9J4D5-F1
#
_cell.length_a   1.000
_cell.length_b   1.000
_cell.length_c   1.000
_cell.angle_alpha   90.00
_cell.angle_beta   90.00
_cell.angle_gamma   90.00
#
_symmetry.space_group_name_H-M   'P 1'
#
loop_
_entity.id
_entity.type
_entity.pdbx_description
1 polymer ?
#
loop_
_entity_poly.entity_id
_entity_poly.type
_entity_poly.pdbx_seq_one_letter_code
_entity_poly.pdbx_strand_id
1 'polypeptide(L)'
;MKKLTLEEIDNKSKELDNFLNQLSLEKKKVTRKENELFEMHRQSLLPLRQILELPLSSKDYQTYQDLIMDIGSVGALVEAWSEERQDSIKKQEDRLERELDELCHARKKLMIEQESNK
;
A
#
# COMPACT_ATOMS: atom_id res chain seq x y z
N MET A 1 8.89 -34.97 6.48
CA MET A 1 9.17 -33.72 5.72
C MET A 1 10.55 -33.87 5.10
N LYS A 2 10.73 -33.56 3.80
CA LYS A 2 12.07 -33.52 3.19
C LYS A 2 12.92 -32.48 3.93
N LYS A 3 14.15 -32.82 4.32
CA LYS A 3 15.12 -31.84 4.83
C LYS A 3 15.45 -30.88 3.69
N LEU A 4 15.24 -29.59 3.90
CA LEU A 4 15.73 -28.54 3.00
C LEU A 4 17.25 -28.53 3.03
N THR A 5 17.86 -28.34 1.87
CA THR A 5 19.30 -28.10 1.72
C THR A 5 19.63 -26.62 1.99
N LEU A 6 20.89 -26.31 2.28
CA LEU A 6 21.33 -24.92 2.46
C LEU A 6 21.12 -24.09 1.18
N GLU A 7 21.34 -24.69 0.01
CA GLU A 7 21.13 -24.02 -1.28
C GLU A 7 19.66 -23.68 -1.52
N GLU A 8 18.74 -24.60 -1.20
CA GLU A 8 17.30 -24.33 -1.30
C GLU A 8 16.85 -23.21 -0.35
N ILE A 9 17.42 -23.12 0.85
CA ILE A 9 17.14 -22.04 1.79
C ILE A 9 17.65 -20.71 1.25
N ASP A 10 18.91 -20.66 0.81
CA ASP A 10 19.52 -19.43 0.29
C ASP A 10 18.78 -18.94 -0.98
N ASN A 11 18.32 -19.84 -1.84
CA ASN A 11 17.53 -19.50 -3.03
C ASN A 11 16.17 -18.93 -2.65
N LYS A 12 15.45 -19.55 -1.70
CA LYS A 12 14.17 -19.03 -1.20
C LYS A 12 14.31 -17.69 -0.51
N SER A 13 15.35 -17.50 0.31
CA SER A 13 15.59 -16.21 0.96
C SER A 13 15.77 -15.09 -0.06
N LYS A 14 16.57 -15.32 -1.11
CA LYS A 14 16.74 -14.35 -2.22
C LYS A 14 15.42 -14.06 -2.95
N GLU A 15 14.58 -15.07 -3.13
CA GLU A 15 13.27 -14.91 -3.75
C GLU A 15 12.34 -14.03 -2.89
N LEU A 16 12.28 -14.30 -1.59
CA LEU A 16 11.52 -13.49 -0.63
C LEU A 16 12.01 -12.05 -0.55
N ASP A 17 13.33 -11.83 -0.55
CA ASP A 17 13.93 -10.49 -0.60
C ASP A 17 13.51 -9.73 -1.87
N ASN A 18 13.45 -10.42 -3.02
CA ASN A 18 12.96 -9.82 -4.26
C ASN A 18 11.48 -9.44 -4.17
N PHE A 19 10.64 -10.27 -3.56
CA PHE A 19 9.23 -9.94 -3.33
C PHE A 19 9.06 -8.75 -2.39
N LEU A 20 9.84 -8.66 -1.31
CA LEU A 20 9.84 -7.49 -0.43
C LEU A 20 10.23 -6.21 -1.16
N ASN A 21 11.25 -6.28 -2.03
CA ASN A 21 11.63 -5.15 -2.88
C ASN A 21 10.50 -4.74 -3.83
N GLN A 22 9.74 -5.69 -4.38
CA GLN A 22 8.57 -5.40 -5.20
C GLN A 22 7.46 -4.71 -4.39
N LEU A 23 7.15 -5.21 -3.19
CA LEU A 23 6.17 -4.58 -2.30
C LEU A 23 6.56 -3.14 -1.92
N SER A 24 7.85 -2.90 -1.66
CA SER A 24 8.35 -1.54 -1.40
C SER A 24 8.11 -0.60 -2.59
N LEU A 25 8.28 -1.09 -3.83
CA LEU A 25 7.97 -0.32 -5.03
C LEU A 25 6.46 -0.09 -5.20
N GLU A 26 5.63 -1.08 -4.89
CA GLU A 26 4.18 -0.94 -4.91
C GLU A 26 3.68 0.07 -3.89
N LYS A 27 4.22 0.05 -2.67
CA LYS A 27 3.91 1.04 -1.63
C LYS A 27 4.18 2.46 -2.11
N LYS A 28 5.33 2.68 -2.74
CA LYS A 28 5.67 3.98 -3.36
C LYS A 28 4.70 4.37 -4.47
N LYS A 29 4.21 3.41 -5.27
CA LYS A 29 3.20 3.67 -6.32
C LYS A 29 1.85 4.05 -5.71
N VAL A 30 1.42 3.38 -4.64
CA VAL A 30 0.18 3.72 -3.92
C VAL A 30 0.24 5.16 -3.40
N THR A 31 1.30 5.52 -2.67
CA THR A 31 1.47 6.90 -2.15
C THR A 31 1.51 7.94 -3.26
N ARG A 32 2.19 7.66 -4.38
CA ARG A 32 2.18 8.58 -5.54
C ARG A 32 0.77 8.75 -6.09
N LYS A 33 0.04 7.65 -6.22
CA LYS A 33 -1.29 7.66 -6.82
C LYS A 33 -2.33 8.33 -5.92
N GLU A 34 -2.24 8.13 -4.62
CA GLU A 34 -3.01 8.87 -3.61
C GLU A 34 -2.79 10.38 -3.75
N ASN A 35 -1.54 10.83 -3.81
CA ASN A 35 -1.23 12.25 -3.99
C ASN A 35 -1.78 12.81 -5.31
N GLU A 36 -1.67 12.06 -6.41
CA GLU A 36 -2.27 12.43 -7.71
C GLU A 36 -3.80 12.57 -7.60
N LEU A 37 -4.46 11.62 -6.94
CA LEU A 37 -5.92 11.63 -6.75
C LEU A 37 -6.37 12.81 -5.89
N PHE A 38 -5.65 13.11 -4.81
CA PHE A 38 -5.93 14.28 -3.98
C PHE A 38 -5.71 15.61 -4.71
N GLU A 39 -4.67 15.70 -5.54
CA GLU A 39 -4.45 16.91 -6.32
C GLU A 39 -5.57 17.09 -7.34
N MET A 40 -5.97 16.04 -8.06
CA MET A 40 -7.13 16.09 -8.96
C MET A 40 -8.42 16.47 -8.23
N HIS A 41 -8.66 15.90 -7.05
CA HIS A 41 -9.82 16.25 -6.22
C HIS A 41 -9.79 17.73 -5.82
N ARG A 42 -8.64 18.24 -5.36
CA ARG A 42 -8.46 19.66 -5.03
C ARG A 42 -8.71 20.56 -6.23
N GLN A 43 -8.20 20.20 -7.41
CA GLN A 43 -8.43 20.96 -8.64
C GLN A 43 -9.91 20.94 -9.05
N SER A 44 -10.61 19.81 -8.86
CA SER A 44 -12.03 19.69 -9.17
C SER A 44 -12.92 20.59 -8.30
N LEU A 45 -12.46 20.99 -7.11
CA LEU A 45 -13.15 21.89 -6.21
C LEU A 45 -12.98 23.38 -6.58
N LEU A 46 -12.00 23.74 -7.42
CA LEU A 46 -11.74 25.15 -7.77
C LEU A 46 -12.92 25.81 -8.48
N PRO A 47 -13.54 25.21 -9.51
CA PRO A 47 -14.70 25.80 -10.16
C PRO A 47 -15.87 26.02 -9.21
N LEU A 48 -16.08 25.10 -8.26
CA LEU A 48 -17.13 25.24 -7.24
C LEU A 48 -16.87 26.46 -6.36
N ARG A 49 -15.63 26.66 -5.91
CA ARG A 49 -15.28 27.86 -5.12
C ARG A 49 -15.54 29.15 -5.89
N GLN A 50 -15.24 29.17 -7.19
CA GLN A 50 -15.50 30.34 -8.05
C GLN A 50 -17.00 30.61 -8.23
N ILE A 51 -17.82 29.56 -8.35
CA ILE A 51 -19.29 29.71 -8.45
C ILE A 51 -19.87 30.41 -7.22
N LEU A 52 -19.29 30.20 -6.03
CA LEU A 52 -19.75 30.83 -4.78
C LEU A 52 -19.50 32.35 -4.75
N GLU A 53 -18.63 32.88 -5.61
CA GLU A 53 -18.39 34.33 -5.74
C GLU A 53 -19.47 35.04 -6.57
N LEU A 54 -20.33 34.28 -7.25
CA LEU A 54 -21.40 34.81 -8.09
C LEU A 54 -22.69 35.03 -7.29
N PRO A 55 -23.55 36.00 -7.69
CA PRO A 55 -24.89 36.12 -7.12
C PRO A 55 -25.75 34.94 -7.59
N LEU A 56 -25.95 33.97 -6.70
CA LEU A 56 -26.75 32.77 -6.96
C LEU A 56 -28.20 32.96 -6.52
N SER A 57 -29.14 32.40 -7.28
CA SER A 57 -30.51 32.22 -6.80
C SER A 57 -30.54 31.17 -5.67
N SER A 58 -31.59 31.15 -4.85
CA SER A 58 -31.74 30.13 -3.80
C SER A 58 -31.75 28.70 -4.35
N LYS A 59 -32.29 28.51 -5.57
CA LYS A 59 -32.30 27.20 -6.24
C LYS A 59 -30.89 26.79 -6.65
N ASP A 60 -30.14 27.69 -7.27
CA ASP A 60 -28.77 27.41 -7.74
C ASP A 60 -27.81 27.20 -6.56
N TYR A 61 -28.03 27.93 -5.46
CA TYR A 61 -27.29 27.72 -4.22
C TYR A 61 -27.54 26.33 -3.62
N GLN A 62 -28.77 25.82 -3.65
CA GLN A 62 -29.05 24.46 -3.18
C GLN A 62 -28.34 23.42 -4.07
N THR A 63 -28.41 23.57 -5.39
CA THR A 63 -27.67 22.69 -6.31
C THR A 63 -26.16 22.73 -6.07
N TYR A 64 -25.60 23.91 -5.76
CA TYR A 64 -24.21 24.03 -5.36
C TYR A 64 -23.89 23.26 -4.06
N GLN A 65 -24.75 23.34 -3.04
CA GLN A 65 -24.58 22.63 -1.78
C GLN A 65 -24.62 21.10 -1.96
N ASP A 66 -25.51 20.60 -2.81
CA ASP A 66 -25.57 19.18 -3.13
C ASP A 66 -24.28 18.74 -3.84
N LEU A 67 -23.80 19.54 -4.81
CA LEU A 67 -22.60 19.22 -5.58
C LEU A 67 -21.30 19.29 -4.78
N ILE A 68 -21.14 20.26 -3.87
CA ILE A 68 -19.96 20.34 -3.00
C ILE A 68 -19.93 19.18 -2.00
N MET A 69 -21.11 18.72 -1.53
CA MET A 69 -21.21 17.55 -0.67
C MET A 69 -20.80 16.28 -1.42
N ASP A 70 -21.33 16.07 -2.62
CA ASP A 70 -20.99 14.91 -3.46
C ASP A 70 -19.50 14.89 -3.80
N ILE A 71 -18.94 16.02 -4.26
CA ILE A 71 -17.51 16.08 -4.60
C ILE A 71 -16.65 15.97 -3.33
N GLY A 72 -17.06 16.58 -2.22
CA GLY A 72 -16.35 16.48 -0.93
C GLY A 72 -16.22 15.05 -0.44
N SER A 73 -17.19 14.18 -0.72
CA SER A 73 -17.14 12.76 -0.38
C SER A 73 -16.03 11.98 -1.11
N VAL A 74 -15.58 12.48 -2.27
CA VAL A 74 -14.50 11.85 -3.06
C VAL A 74 -13.18 11.81 -2.29
N GLY A 75 -12.89 12.81 -1.46
CA GLY A 75 -11.70 12.82 -0.61
C GLY A 75 -11.64 11.60 0.32
N ALA A 76 -12.75 11.31 1.02
CA ALA A 76 -12.86 10.15 1.89
C ALA A 76 -12.74 8.81 1.14
N LEU A 77 -13.22 8.75 -0.12
CA LEU A 77 -13.06 7.56 -0.97
C LEU A 77 -11.58 7.33 -1.36
N VAL A 78 -10.83 8.40 -1.61
CA VAL A 78 -9.39 8.31 -1.91
C VAL A 78 -8.62 7.84 -0.68
N GLU A 79 -8.94 8.36 0.50
CA GLU A 79 -8.36 7.92 1.78
C GLU A 79 -8.62 6.43 2.02
N ALA A 80 -9.88 6.01 1.98
CA ALA A 80 -10.26 4.62 2.21
C ALA A 80 -9.58 3.66 1.22
N TRP A 81 -9.50 4.04 -0.05
CA TRP A 81 -8.78 3.26 -1.06
C TRP A 81 -7.28 3.14 -0.76
N SER A 82 -6.64 4.23 -0.33
CA SER A 82 -5.21 4.24 0.01
C SER A 82 -4.94 3.38 1.24
N GLU A 83 -5.73 3.53 2.30
CA GLU A 83 -5.61 2.75 3.54
C GLU A 83 -5.75 1.25 3.27
N GLU A 84 -6.78 0.83 2.53
CA GLU A 84 -6.98 -0.58 2.19
C GLU A 84 -5.76 -1.18 1.45
N ARG A 85 -5.18 -0.41 0.53
CA ARG A 85 -4.01 -0.84 -0.24
C ARG A 85 -2.75 -0.91 0.62
N GLN A 86 -2.52 0.09 1.47
CA GLN A 86 -1.39 0.12 2.38
C GLN A 86 -1.46 -1.03 3.39
N ASP A 87 -2.64 -1.32 3.92
CA ASP A 87 -2.88 -2.44 4.83
C ASP A 87 -2.64 -3.79 4.16
N SER A 88 -3.08 -3.95 2.92
CA SER A 88 -2.85 -5.17 2.15
C SER A 88 -1.35 -5.42 1.93
N ILE A 89 -0.61 -4.38 1.54
CA ILE A 89 0.84 -4.43 1.37
C ILE A 89 1.51 -4.77 2.70
N LYS A 90 1.12 -4.09 3.79
CA LYS A 90 1.73 -4.31 5.10
C LYS A 90 1.54 -5.73 5.61
N LYS A 91 0.34 -6.31 5.43
CA LYS A 91 0.08 -7.72 5.77
C LYS A 91 0.96 -8.69 4.97
N GLN A 92 1.25 -8.37 3.70
CA GLN A 92 2.15 -9.17 2.88
C GLN A 92 3.62 -9.01 3.30
N GLU A 93 4.07 -7.77 3.57
CA GLU A 93 5.41 -7.48 4.13
C GLU A 93 5.63 -8.31 5.41
N ASP A 94 4.73 -8.20 6.39
CA ASP A 94 4.84 -8.90 7.67
C ASP A 94 4.85 -10.44 7.53
N ARG A 95 4.16 -10.97 6.50
CA ARG A 95 4.18 -12.40 6.20
C ARG A 95 5.54 -12.83 5.65
N LEU A 96 6.08 -12.10 4.67
CA LEU A 96 7.35 -12.44 4.04
C LEU A 96 8.53 -12.27 5.00
N GLU A 97 8.50 -11.24 5.86
CA GLU A 97 9.50 -11.04 6.91
C GLU A 97 9.55 -12.23 7.89
N ARG A 98 8.39 -12.71 8.34
CA ARG A 98 8.32 -13.92 9.18
C ARG A 98 8.88 -15.16 8.48
N GLU A 99 8.57 -15.34 7.19
CA GLU A 99 9.07 -16.47 6.41
C GLU A 99 10.61 -16.40 6.25
N LEU A 100 11.17 -15.20 6.07
CA LEU A 100 12.61 -14.98 6.06
C LEU A 100 13.27 -15.30 7.41
N ASP A 101 12.65 -14.90 8.51
CA ASP A 101 13.15 -15.23 9.85
C ASP A 101 13.17 -16.76 10.08
N GLU A 102 12.10 -17.46 9.69
CA GLU A 102 12.02 -18.92 9.75
C GLU A 102 13.12 -19.59 8.92
N LEU A 103 13.36 -19.11 7.70
CA LEU A 103 14.46 -19.60 6.85
C LEU A 103 15.83 -19.32 7.48
N CYS A 104 16.03 -18.15 8.08
CA CYS A 104 17.27 -17.82 8.81
C CYS A 104 17.50 -18.78 9.98
N HIS A 105 16.46 -19.11 10.74
CA HIS A 105 16.54 -20.09 11.82
C HIS A 105 16.84 -21.50 11.30
N ALA A 106 16.17 -21.93 10.23
CA ALA A 106 16.40 -23.24 9.62
C ALA A 106 17.84 -23.38 9.09
N ARG A 107 18.37 -22.32 8.47
CA ARG A 107 19.75 -22.26 7.97
C ARG A 107 20.76 -22.42 9.11
N LYS A 108 20.61 -21.63 10.19
CA LYS A 108 21.48 -21.72 11.37
C LYS A 108 21.48 -23.11 11.97
N LYS A 109 20.30 -23.73 12.11
CA LYS A 109 20.17 -25.09 12.64
C LYS A 109 20.89 -26.12 11.77
N LEU A 110 20.72 -26.04 10.45
CA LEU A 110 21.38 -26.96 9.52
C LEU A 110 22.91 -26.82 9.54
N MET A 111 23.44 -25.60 9.66
CA MET A 111 24.88 -25.39 9.80
C MET A 111 25.43 -26.08 11.05
N ILE A 112 24.77 -25.91 12.20
CA ILE A 112 25.17 -26.56 13.46
C ILE A 112 25.10 -28.09 13.32
N GLU A 113 24.03 -28.63 12.72
CA GLU A 113 23.89 -30.07 12.48
C GLU A 113 25.01 -30.63 11.57
N GLN A 114 25.46 -29.86 10.58
CA GLN A 114 26.55 -30.26 9.69
C GLN A 114 27.92 -30.19 10.39
N GLU A 115 28.14 -29.19 11.24
CA GLU A 115 29.36 -29.06 12.04
C GLU A 115 29.48 -30.13 13.13
N SER A 116 28.35 -30.54 13.72
CA SER A 116 28.30 -31.56 14.78
C SER A 116 28.43 -32.99 14.27
N ASN A 117 28.19 -33.19 12.96
CA ASN A 117 28.33 -34.48 12.27
C ASN A 117 29.64 -34.61 11.48
N LYS A 118 30.57 -33.64 11.62
CA LYS A 118 31.96 -33.75 11.17
C LYS A 118 32.83 -34.35 12.27
#